data_AF-R7RP79-F1
#
_entry.id   AF-R7RP79-F1
#
_cell.length_a   1.000
_cell.length_b   1.000
_cell.length_c   1.000
_cell.angle_alpha   90.00
_cell.angle_beta   90.00
_cell.angle_gamma   90.00
#
_symmetry.space_group_name_H-M   'P 1'
#
loop_
_entity.id
_entity.type
_entity.pdbx_description
1 polymer ?
#
loop_
_entity_poly.entity_id
_entity_poly.type
_entity_poly.pdbx_seq_one_letter_code
_entity_poly.pdbx_strand_id
1 'polypeptide(L)' 'MKEIGLEPMVNLNMRLGEGSGCPFAFFIIEASQKMMRDMGSFEDANIVNDFLIDIREEKAI' A
#
# COMPACT_ATOMS: atom_id res chain seq x y z
N MET A 1 19.39 1.84 6.91
CA MET A 1 18.01 2.38 6.92
C MET A 1 17.93 3.65 7.73
N LYS A 2 18.15 3.64 9.05
CA LYS A 2 18.20 4.86 9.88
C LYS A 2 19.13 5.95 9.33
N GLU A 3 20.39 5.59 9.03
CA GLU A 3 21.39 6.55 8.52
C GLU A 3 21.07 7.12 7.11
N ILE A 4 20.22 6.43 6.34
CA ILE A 4 19.79 6.89 5.01
C ILE A 4 18.33 7.36 4.99
N GLY A 5 17.67 7.42 6.16
CA GLY A 5 16.28 7.89 6.29
C GLY A 5 15.23 7.05 5.55
N LEU A 6 15.48 5.76 5.31
CA LEU A 6 14.55 4.88 4.59
C LEU A 6 13.95 3.79 5.49
N GLU A 7 12.69 3.44 5.22
CA GLU A 7 12.02 2.27 5.80
C GLU A 7 12.01 1.10 4.78
N PRO A 8 12.28 -0.15 5.21
CA PRO A 8 12.20 -1.31 4.34
C PRO A 8 10.78 -1.58 3.85
N MET A 9 10.62 -1.96 2.58
CA MET A 9 9.31 -2.33 2.00
C MET A 9 8.72 -3.61 2.61
N VAL A 10 9.55 -4.55 3.07
CA VAL A 10 9.14 -5.84 3.64
C VAL A 10 10.04 -6.26 4.79
N ASN A 11 9.49 -7.02 5.74
CA ASN A 11 10.24 -7.64 6.84
C ASN A 11 10.06 -9.17 6.81
N LEU A 12 10.99 -9.87 6.14
CA LEU A 12 10.93 -11.32 5.92
C LEU A 12 12.03 -12.10 6.68
N ASN A 13 12.79 -11.44 7.57
CA ASN A 13 13.98 -12.01 8.22
C ASN A 13 15.01 -12.62 7.24
N MET A 14 15.06 -12.13 6.00
CA MET A 14 16.02 -12.58 5.00
C MET A 14 17.43 -12.05 5.30
N ARG A 15 18.44 -12.86 5.00
CA ARG A 15 19.87 -12.53 5.21
C ARG A 15 20.82 -13.15 4.18
N LEU A 16 20.28 -13.56 3.03
CA LEU A 16 21.07 -14.17 1.96
C LEU A 16 21.94 -13.14 1.22
N GLY A 17 21.43 -11.93 1.02
CA GLY A 17 22.12 -10.90 0.23
C GLY A 17 21.94 -11.12 -1.27
N GLU A 18 22.96 -10.76 -2.06
CA GLU A 18 23.02 -10.98 -3.53
C GLU A 18 21.85 -10.40 -4.33
N GLY A 19 21.08 -9.47 -3.75
CA GLY A 19 19.87 -8.94 -4.37
C GLY A 19 18.66 -9.89 -4.31
N SER A 20 18.68 -10.93 -3.47
CA SER A 20 17.56 -11.86 -3.29
C SER A 20 16.24 -11.19 -2.87
N GLY A 21 16.28 -10.01 -2.26
CA GLY A 21 15.09 -9.20 -1.96
C GLY A 21 14.53 -8.41 -3.15
N CYS A 22 15.29 -8.28 -4.24
CA CYS A 22 14.97 -7.45 -5.40
C CYS A 22 13.69 -7.91 -6.13
N PRO A 23 13.46 -9.22 -6.38
CA PRO A 23 12.23 -9.67 -7.00
C PRO A 23 10.97 -9.25 -6.22
N PHE A 24 11.00 -9.34 -4.88
CA PHE A 24 9.89 -8.91 -4.04
C PHE A 24 9.65 -7.40 -4.12
N ALA A 25 10.72 -6.60 -4.12
CA ALA A 25 10.61 -5.16 -4.29
C ALA A 25 10.01 -4.79 -5.66
N PHE A 26 10.42 -5.47 -6.73
CA PHE A 26 9.87 -5.22 -8.07
C PHE A 26 8.37 -5.55 -8.16
N PHE A 27 7.91 -6.62 -7.51
CA PHE A 27 6.46 -6.90 -7.45
C PHE A 27 5.68 -5.79 -6.74
N ILE A 28 6.21 -5.23 -5.65
CA ILE A 28 5.56 -4.13 -4.94
C ILE A 28 5.51 -2.87 -5.80
N ILE A 29 6.61 -2.57 -6.50
CA ILE A 29 6.69 -1.41 -7.41
C ILE A 29 5.68 -1.57 -8.54
N GLU A 30 5.61 -2.74 -9.18
CA GLU A 30 4.66 -3.02 -10.25
C GLU A 30 3.20 -2.93 -9.76
N ALA A 31 2.89 -3.54 -8.61
CA ALA A 31 1.56 -3.45 -8.01
C ALA A 31 1.17 -2.00 -7.70
N SER A 32 2.11 -1.18 -7.24
CA SER A 32 1.89 0.26 -7.00
C SER A 32 1.58 1.00 -8.29
N GLN A 33 2.35 0.76 -9.36
CA GLN A 33 2.08 1.33 -10.68
C GLN A 33 0.72 0.89 -11.24
N LYS A 34 0.35 -0.36 -11.01
CA LYS A 34 -0.97 -0.92 -11.38
C LYS A 34 -2.09 -0.23 -10.62
N MET A 35 -1.97 -0.07 -9.31
CA MET A 35 -2.97 0.64 -8.50
C MET A 35 -3.15 2.08 -8.97
N MET A 36 -2.07 2.80 -9.28
CA MET A 36 -2.16 4.19 -9.72
C MET A 36 -2.85 4.37 -11.08
N ARG A 37 -2.72 3.41 -12.00
CA ARG A 37 -3.23 3.53 -13.37
C ARG A 37 -4.58 2.83 -13.58
N ASP A 38 -4.78 1.69 -12.92
CA ASP A 38 -5.85 0.77 -13.23
C ASP A 38 -6.96 0.77 -12.15
N MET A 39 -6.75 1.38 -10.97
CA MET A 39 -7.78 1.48 -9.93
C MET A 39 -8.77 2.60 -10.27
N GLY A 40 -10.07 2.29 -10.28
CA GLY A 40 -11.13 3.26 -10.52
C GLY A 40 -11.33 4.21 -9.35
N SER A 41 -11.84 5.41 -9.64
CA SER A 41 -12.24 6.39 -8.63
C SER A 41 -13.60 6.05 -8.01
N PHE A 42 -13.97 6.75 -6.93
CA PHE A 42 -15.31 6.61 -6.34
C PHE A 42 -16.40 7.08 -7.31
N GLU A 43 -16.10 8.11 -8.09
CA GLU A 43 -16.95 8.63 -9.15
C GLU A 43 -17.18 7.59 -10.24
N ASP A 44 -16.12 6.92 -10.72
CA ASP A 44 -16.23 5.85 -11.73
C ASP A 44 -17.12 4.68 -11.23
N ALA A 45 -17.05 4.40 -9.93
CA ALA A 45 -17.83 3.36 -9.27
C ALA A 45 -19.24 3.81 -8.84
N ASN A 46 -19.62 5.07 -9.05
CA ASN A 46 -20.86 5.69 -8.55
C ASN A 46 -21.08 5.49 -7.04
N ILE A 47 -20.01 5.53 -6.25
CA ILE A 47 -20.08 5.39 -4.79
C ILE A 47 -20.36 6.76 -4.18
N VAL A 48 -21.50 6.88 -3.48
CA VAL A 48 -21.89 8.09 -2.74
C VAL A 48 -21.65 7.88 -1.25
N ASN A 49 -20.93 8.81 -0.61
CA ASN A 49 -20.42 8.65 0.75
C ASN A 49 -21.18 9.47 1.80
N ASP A 50 -22.24 10.18 1.41
CA ASP A 50 -22.99 11.13 2.24
C ASP A 50 -23.83 10.47 3.34
N PHE A 51 -24.14 9.19 3.20
CA PHE A 51 -24.87 8.39 4.19
C PHE A 51 -24.00 7.37 4.94
N LEU A 52 -22.68 7.35 4.69
CA LEU A 52 -21.79 6.40 5.36
C LEU A 52 -21.45 6.87 6.78
N ILE A 53 -21.51 5.95 7.74
CA ILE A 53 -21.12 6.19 9.14
C ILE A 53 -19.64 5.81 9.29
N ASP A 54 -18.80 6.74 9.77
CA ASP A 54 -17.39 6.46 10.04
C ASP A 54 -17.22 5.65 11.33
N ILE A 55 -16.93 4.36 11.19
CA ILE A 55 -16.72 3.43 12.30
C ILE A 55 -15.47 3.71 13.14
N ARG A 56 -14.61 4.65 12.71
CA ARG A 56 -13.40 5.05 13.45
C ARG A 56 -13.68 6.15 14.47
N GLU A 57 -14.84 6.79 14.40
CA GLU A 57 -15.24 7.78 15.40
C GLU A 57 -15.85 7.08 16.63
N GLU A 58 -15.42 7.48 17.83
CA GLU A 58 -15.89 6.90 19.11
C GLU A 58 -17.42 6.99 19.30
N LYS A 59 -18.12 7.82 18.53
CA LYS A 59 -19.58 8.00 18.57
C LYS A 59 -20.35 7.08 17.62
N ALA A 60 -19.68 6.17 16.91
CA ALA A 60 -20.31 5.27 15.95
C ALA A 60 -21.04 4.07 16.59
N ILE A 61 -21.19 4.04 17.92
CA ILE A 61 -21.93 3.02 18.68
C ILE A 61 -22.85 3.69 19.70
#